data_AF-A0A5D4GNY1-F1
#
_entry.id   AF-A0A5D4GNY1-F1
#
_cell.length_a   1.000
_cell.length_b   1.000
_cell.length_c   1.000
_cell.angle_alpha   90.00
_cell.angle_beta   90.00
_cell.angle_gamma   90.00
#
_symmetry.space_group_name_H-M   'P 1'
#
loop_
_entity.id
_entity.type
_entity.pdbx_description
1 polymer ?
#
loop_
_entity_poly.entity_id
_entity_poly.type
_entity_poly.pdbx_seq_one_letter_code
_entity_poly.pdbx_strand_id
1 'polypeptide(L)'
;MYQRLALLLLVPLAGCVSAGSADVTRELSVGQTGHITAYRADRCGAEPPSFAALAPRLPRSELVTYSDGGLSSRVSNECGTRVPTRAVNGTGVKAGSEVKRFQSGTVAIVVK
;
A
#
# COMPACT_ATOMS: atom_id res chain seq x y z
N MET A 1 -32.02 -45.34 23.93
CA MET A 1 -32.31 -43.89 23.96
C MET A 1 -31.16 -43.21 24.69
N TYR A 2 -30.26 -42.50 24.00
CA TYR A 2 -29.52 -41.35 24.55
C TYR A 2 -28.94 -40.54 23.38
N GLN A 3 -29.48 -39.35 23.24
CA GLN A 3 -29.27 -38.39 22.16
C GLN A 3 -28.06 -37.52 22.52
N ARG A 4 -26.97 -37.58 21.74
CA ARG A 4 -25.85 -36.65 21.88
C ARG A 4 -26.05 -35.49 20.91
N LEU A 5 -26.59 -34.38 21.43
CA LEU A 5 -26.53 -33.08 20.77
C LEU A 5 -25.05 -32.68 20.63
N ALA A 6 -24.55 -32.65 19.40
CA ALA A 6 -23.31 -31.97 19.06
C ALA A 6 -23.64 -30.49 18.79
N LEU A 7 -23.32 -29.62 19.75
CA LEU A 7 -23.32 -28.17 19.54
C LEU A 7 -22.13 -27.83 18.62
N LEU A 8 -22.42 -27.61 17.34
CA LEU A 8 -21.49 -26.99 16.39
C LEU A 8 -21.31 -25.52 16.79
N LEU A 9 -20.19 -25.23 17.45
CA LEU A 9 -19.71 -23.87 17.66
C LEU A 9 -19.31 -23.29 16.30
N LEU A 10 -20.20 -22.48 15.72
CA LEU A 10 -19.90 -21.56 14.63
C LEU A 10 -18.96 -20.48 15.17
N VAL A 11 -17.65 -20.69 14.99
CA VAL A 11 -16.64 -19.64 15.16
C VAL A 11 -16.73 -18.73 13.93
N PRO A 12 -17.12 -17.44 14.06
CA PRO A 12 -17.01 -16.52 12.96
C PRO A 12 -15.53 -16.27 12.68
N LEU A 13 -15.05 -16.75 11.53
CA LEU A 13 -13.76 -16.38 10.96
C LEU A 13 -13.83 -14.91 10.55
N ALA A 14 -13.70 -14.01 11.53
CA ALA A 14 -13.30 -12.63 11.28
C ALA A 14 -11.90 -12.71 10.67
N GLY A 15 -11.83 -12.56 9.35
CA GLY A 15 -10.58 -12.61 8.60
C GLY A 15 -9.59 -11.57 9.14
N CYS A 16 -8.64 -12.03 9.94
CA CYS A 16 -7.45 -11.28 10.30
C CYS A 16 -6.63 -11.07 9.02
N VAL A 17 -6.95 -10.05 8.24
CA VAL A 17 -5.98 -9.47 7.30
C VAL A 17 -4.96 -8.76 8.19
N SER A 18 -3.95 -9.50 8.65
CA SER A 18 -2.90 -8.97 9.49
C SER A 18 -2.15 -7.86 8.76
N ALA A 19 -2.39 -6.61 9.15
CA ALA A 19 -1.52 -5.47 8.85
C ALA A 19 -0.05 -5.72 9.26
N GLY A 20 0.22 -6.76 10.07
CA GLY A 20 1.56 -7.23 10.45
C GLY A 20 2.41 -7.88 9.35
N SER A 21 1.94 -7.97 8.10
CA SER A 21 2.73 -8.52 6.97
C SER A 21 3.21 -7.45 5.98
N ALA A 22 2.89 -6.17 6.19
CA ALA A 22 3.35 -5.11 5.31
C ALA A 22 4.75 -4.63 5.67
N ASP A 23 5.59 -4.32 4.68
CA ASP A 23 6.92 -3.76 4.91
C ASP A 23 6.82 -2.39 5.62
N VAL A 24 5.76 -1.62 5.32
CA VAL A 24 5.50 -0.31 5.93
C VAL A 24 4.01 -0.03 6.07
N THR A 25 3.61 0.70 7.12
CA THR A 25 2.24 1.22 7.30
C THR A 25 2.15 2.71 7.00
N ARG A 26 1.05 3.12 6.34
CA ARG A 26 0.68 4.50 6.06
C ARG A 26 -0.72 4.76 6.62
N GLU A 27 -0.78 5.67 7.57
CA GLU A 27 -2.04 6.09 8.18
C GLU A 27 -2.45 7.46 7.61
N LEU A 28 -3.73 7.58 7.28
CA LEU A 28 -4.37 8.80 6.79
C LEU A 28 -5.73 8.95 7.46
N SER A 29 -6.24 10.17 7.61
CA SER A 29 -7.68 10.41 7.78
C SER A 29 -8.40 10.48 6.43
N VAL A 30 -9.71 10.29 6.42
CA VAL A 30 -10.53 10.66 5.24
C VAL A 30 -10.31 12.15 4.91
N GLY A 31 -10.00 12.44 3.63
CA GLY A 31 -9.62 13.76 3.12
C GLY A 31 -8.14 14.11 3.26
N GLN A 32 -7.36 13.37 4.07
CA GLN A 32 -5.94 13.63 4.23
C GLN A 32 -5.15 13.08 3.03
N THR A 33 -4.24 13.91 2.50
CA THR A 33 -3.23 13.49 1.54
C THR A 33 -1.91 13.18 2.25
N GLY A 34 -1.28 12.05 1.90
CA GLY A 34 0.06 11.72 2.40
C GLY A 34 0.85 10.82 1.46
N HIS A 35 2.13 10.65 1.77
CA HIS A 35 3.03 9.81 0.97
C HIS A 35 2.69 8.33 1.11
N ILE A 36 2.52 7.62 -0.01
CA ILE A 36 2.29 6.17 -0.02
C ILE A 36 3.57 5.42 -0.35
N THR A 37 4.19 5.72 -1.48
CA THR A 37 5.39 5.03 -1.96
C THR A 37 6.16 5.88 -2.96
N ALA A 38 7.29 5.38 -3.44
CA ALA A 38 8.07 6.01 -4.51
C ALA A 38 8.58 4.98 -5.52
N TYR A 39 8.56 5.35 -6.81
CA TYR A 39 9.01 4.51 -7.92
C TYR A 39 10.31 5.02 -8.52
N ARG A 40 11.30 4.14 -8.66
CA ARG A 40 12.52 4.40 -9.45
C ARG A 40 12.32 3.92 -10.88
N ALA A 41 13.18 4.38 -11.78
CA ALA A 41 13.36 3.75 -13.09
C ALA A 41 13.92 2.32 -12.95
N ASP A 42 13.76 1.51 -14.00
CA ASP A 42 14.27 0.13 -14.03
C ASP A 42 15.81 0.11 -14.04
N ARG A 43 16.44 1.09 -14.68
CA ARG A 43 17.89 1.30 -14.62
C ARG A 43 18.23 2.26 -13.47
N CYS A 44 19.16 1.84 -12.62
CA CYS A 44 19.71 2.68 -11.55
C CYS A 44 20.27 4.00 -12.10
N GLY A 45 19.85 5.13 -11.51
CA GLY A 45 20.31 6.48 -11.88
C GLY A 45 19.61 7.12 -13.10
N ALA A 46 18.74 6.40 -13.80
CA ALA A 46 17.92 6.98 -14.87
C ALA A 46 16.80 7.87 -14.32
N GLU A 47 16.21 8.70 -15.20
CA GLU A 47 15.08 9.55 -14.84
C GLU A 47 13.89 8.72 -14.37
N PRO A 48 13.28 9.04 -13.22
CA PRO A 48 12.15 8.27 -12.71
C PRO A 48 10.93 8.46 -13.63
N PRO A 49 10.05 7.45 -13.72
CA PRO A 49 8.87 7.53 -14.57
C PRO A 49 7.96 8.71 -14.15
N SER A 50 7.29 9.31 -15.13
CA SER A 50 6.25 10.31 -14.84
C SER A 50 5.09 9.66 -14.09
N PHE A 51 4.34 10.45 -13.32
CA PHE A 51 3.15 9.93 -12.65
C PHE A 51 2.12 9.39 -13.65
N ALA A 52 1.95 10.05 -14.80
CA ALA A 52 1.06 9.58 -15.87
C ALA A 52 1.44 8.18 -16.38
N ALA A 53 2.74 7.87 -16.50
CA ALA A 53 3.20 6.54 -16.88
C ALA A 53 3.07 5.50 -15.75
N LEU A 54 3.09 5.94 -14.48
CA LEU A 54 2.92 5.08 -13.32
C LEU A 54 1.46 4.76 -13.01
N ALA A 55 0.55 5.73 -13.15
CA ALA A 55 -0.82 5.64 -12.68
C ALA A 55 -1.56 4.36 -13.14
N PRO A 56 -1.44 3.90 -14.40
CA PRO A 56 -2.08 2.66 -14.84
C PRO A 56 -1.53 1.39 -14.18
N ARG A 57 -0.32 1.46 -13.61
CA ARG A 57 0.38 0.33 -12.95
C ARG A 57 0.16 0.32 -11.44
N LEU A 58 -0.43 1.38 -10.87
CA LEU A 58 -0.71 1.45 -9.45
C LEU A 58 -1.83 0.46 -9.11
N PRO A 59 -1.73 -0.27 -7.99
CA PRO A 59 -2.77 -1.20 -7.59
C PRO A 59 -4.03 -0.44 -7.20
N ARG A 60 -5.18 -0.85 -7.74
CA ARG A 60 -6.48 -0.22 -7.43
C ARG A 60 -6.75 -0.22 -5.92
N SER A 61 -7.31 0.88 -5.43
CA SER A 61 -7.69 1.07 -4.04
C SER A 61 -9.12 1.63 -3.98
N GLU A 62 -9.91 1.15 -3.01
CA GLU A 62 -11.16 1.81 -2.63
C GLU A 62 -10.96 2.84 -1.51
N LEU A 63 -9.81 2.82 -0.85
CA LEU A 63 -9.53 3.63 0.34
C LEU A 63 -8.82 4.94 0.01
N VAL A 64 -8.03 4.97 -1.07
CA VAL A 64 -7.29 6.17 -1.49
C VAL A 64 -7.40 6.46 -2.98
N THR A 65 -7.33 7.74 -3.34
CA THR A 65 -7.04 8.19 -4.71
C THR A 65 -5.58 8.63 -4.81
N TYR A 66 -4.85 8.12 -5.81
CA TYR A 66 -3.43 8.44 -5.97
C TYR A 66 -3.21 9.76 -6.72
N SER A 67 -2.13 10.45 -6.37
CA SER A 67 -1.66 11.67 -7.04
C SER A 67 -0.13 11.70 -7.16
N ASP A 68 0.37 12.56 -8.05
CA ASP A 68 1.81 12.81 -8.19
C ASP A 68 2.33 13.49 -6.93
N GLY A 69 3.30 12.85 -6.26
CA GLY A 69 3.99 13.40 -5.09
C GLY A 69 5.25 14.19 -5.45
N GLY A 70 5.56 14.34 -6.74
CA GLY A 70 6.75 15.03 -7.24
C GLY A 70 7.97 14.13 -7.36
N LEU A 71 9.08 14.76 -7.80
CA LEU A 71 10.39 14.13 -7.78
C LEU A 71 10.87 13.95 -6.34
N SER A 72 11.52 12.83 -6.08
CA SER A 72 12.10 12.47 -4.79
C SER A 72 13.37 11.65 -4.99
N SER A 73 13.93 11.12 -3.90
CA SER A 73 15.03 10.16 -3.96
C SER A 73 14.98 9.19 -2.78
N ARG A 74 15.51 7.98 -2.97
CA ARG A 74 15.68 7.02 -1.87
C ARG A 74 16.93 6.17 -2.08
N VAL A 75 17.45 5.60 -1.00
CA VAL A 75 18.41 4.50 -1.11
C VAL A 75 17.66 3.28 -1.62
N SER A 76 18.13 2.73 -2.74
CA SER A 76 17.59 1.49 -3.30
C SER A 76 18.53 0.34 -2.97
N ASN A 77 18.00 -0.69 -2.31
CA ASN A 77 18.76 -1.90 -2.00
C ASN A 77 19.27 -2.59 -3.27
N GLU A 78 18.48 -2.55 -4.36
CA GLU A 78 18.84 -3.12 -5.65
C GLU A 78 19.98 -2.35 -6.32
N CYS A 79 19.99 -1.03 -6.20
CA CYS A 79 21.03 -0.19 -6.80
C CYS A 79 22.24 0.06 -5.88
N GLY A 80 22.17 -0.31 -4.60
CA GLY A 80 23.19 -0.02 -3.60
C GLY A 80 23.46 1.47 -3.35
N THR A 81 22.66 2.38 -3.90
CA THR A 81 22.88 3.84 -3.84
C THR A 81 21.58 4.62 -3.77
N ARG A 82 21.69 5.93 -3.49
CA ARG A 82 20.56 6.86 -3.58
C ARG A 82 20.23 7.11 -5.04
N VAL A 83 18.99 6.79 -5.43
CA VAL A 83 18.48 6.95 -6.79
C VAL A 83 17.32 7.93 -6.83
N PRO A 84 17.14 8.66 -7.95
CA PRO A 84 15.96 9.49 -8.14
C PRO A 84 14.69 8.64 -8.25
N THR A 85 13.59 9.17 -7.72
CA THR A 85 12.29 8.50 -7.72
C THR A 85 11.16 9.48 -8.00
N ARG A 86 10.01 8.94 -8.38
CA ARG A 86 8.72 9.62 -8.41
C ARG A 86 7.92 9.22 -7.18
N ALA A 87 7.62 10.18 -6.31
CA ALA A 87 6.74 9.93 -5.17
C ALA A 87 5.29 9.78 -5.64
N VAL A 88 4.56 8.91 -4.96
CA VAL A 88 3.12 8.69 -5.15
C VAL A 88 2.45 9.01 -3.82
N ASN A 89 1.57 9.99 -3.84
CA ASN A 89 0.73 10.34 -2.71
C ASN A 89 -0.63 9.65 -2.83
N GLY A 90 -1.34 9.55 -1.71
CA GLY A 90 -2.69 9.03 -1.62
C GLY A 90 -3.55 9.96 -0.78
N THR A 91 -4.75 10.23 -1.25
CA THR A 91 -5.79 10.95 -0.49
C THR A 91 -6.80 9.95 0.03
N GLY A 92 -7.02 9.90 1.34
CA GLY A 92 -8.04 9.04 1.96
C GLY A 92 -9.44 9.40 1.47
N VAL A 93 -10.19 8.45 0.93
CA VAL A 93 -11.58 8.65 0.46
C VAL A 93 -12.62 7.82 1.21
N LYS A 94 -12.18 6.75 1.88
CA LYS A 94 -13.05 5.83 2.62
C LYS A 94 -12.26 5.20 3.77
N ALA A 95 -12.85 5.15 4.96
CA ALA A 95 -12.23 4.50 6.12
C ALA A 95 -12.08 2.99 5.90
N GLY A 96 -11.00 2.42 6.41
CA GLY A 96 -10.68 1.00 6.27
C GLY A 96 -9.18 0.71 6.35
N SER A 97 -8.82 -0.55 6.10
CA SER A 97 -7.43 -0.99 6.02
C SER A 97 -7.25 -1.95 4.84
N GLU A 98 -6.19 -1.78 4.07
CA GLU A 98 -5.80 -2.70 3.01
C GLU A 98 -4.29 -2.80 2.87
N VAL A 99 -3.79 -3.91 2.31
CA VAL A 99 -2.37 -4.07 1.97
C VAL A 99 -2.23 -4.14 0.45
N LYS A 100 -1.28 -3.37 -0.11
CA LYS A 100 -0.99 -3.35 -1.54
C LYS A 100 0.49 -3.56 -1.81
N ARG A 101 0.80 -4.20 -2.94
CA ARG A 101 2.19 -4.40 -3.41
C ARG A 101 2.56 -3.27 -4.38
N PHE A 102 3.68 -2.61 -4.09
CA PHE A 102 4.30 -1.59 -4.93
C PHE A 102 5.73 -2.03 -5.31
N GLN A 103 6.42 -1.26 -6.15
CA GLN A 103 7.82 -1.55 -6.52
C GLN A 103 8.75 -1.61 -5.28
N SER A 104 8.44 -0.83 -4.25
CA SER A 104 9.27 -0.70 -3.05
C SER A 104 8.99 -1.75 -1.97
N GLY A 105 7.96 -2.57 -2.12
CA GLY A 105 7.49 -3.46 -1.06
C GLY A 105 5.98 -3.51 -0.93
N THR A 106 5.49 -4.17 0.12
CA THR A 106 4.09 -4.09 0.56
C THR A 106 3.87 -2.88 1.45
N VAL A 107 2.75 -2.18 1.25
CA VAL A 107 2.34 -1.06 2.10
C VAL A 107 0.94 -1.35 2.65
N ALA A 108 0.79 -1.31 3.97
CA ALA A 108 -0.51 -1.26 4.63
C ALA A 108 -1.02 0.18 4.61
N ILE A 109 -2.16 0.42 3.99
CA ILE A 109 -2.84 1.71 3.94
C ILE A 109 -4.01 1.64 4.91
N VAL A 110 -3.97 2.48 5.93
CA VAL A 110 -5.02 2.58 6.96
C VAL A 110 -5.63 3.97 6.87
N VAL A 111 -6.91 4.03 6.55
CA VAL A 111 -7.68 5.28 6.52
C VAL A 111 -8.63 5.29 7.70
N LYS A 112 -8.50 6.28 8.58
CA LYS A 112 -9.29 6.48 9.80
C LYS A 112 -10.37 7.54 9.58
#